data_AF-A0A2W0A4E3-F1
#
_entry.id   AF-A0A2W0A4E3-F1
#
_cell.length_a   1.000
_cell.length_b   1.000
_cell.length_c   1.000
_cell.angle_alpha   90.00
_cell.angle_beta   90.00
_cell.angle_gamma   90.00
#
_symmetry.space_group_name_H-M   'P 1'
#
loop_
_entity.id
_entity.type
_entity.pdbx_description
1 polymer ?
#
loop_
_entity_poly.entity_id
_entity_poly.type
_entity_poly.pdbx_seq_one_letter_code
_entity_poly.pdbx_strand_id
1 'polypeptide(L)'
;DPEPLRNIFIRSDQYNFIRHGIPALAMGVAPDPNSLEQKKIFKDWLTQRYHAPSDDLDQPVDLAAAAQYEEIVRGLAISVADAAHRPQWKADSFFRRYAETAGE
;
A
#
# COMPACT_ATOMS: atom_id res chain seq x y z
N ASP A 1 -7.23 5.33 -7.76
CA ASP A 1 -6.67 3.99 -8.06
C ASP A 1 -6.52 3.88 -9.57
N PRO A 2 -5.29 3.68 -10.10
CA PRO A 2 -5.05 3.53 -11.53
C PRO A 2 -5.56 2.20 -12.13
N GLU A 3 -5.82 1.18 -11.32
CA GLU A 3 -6.32 -0.13 -11.77
C GLU A 3 -7.48 -0.63 -10.86
N PRO A 4 -8.60 0.10 -10.80
CA PRO A 4 -9.66 -0.14 -9.81
C PRO A 4 -10.27 -1.54 -9.91
N LEU A 5 -10.32 -2.13 -11.11
CA LEU A 5 -10.85 -3.49 -11.33
C LEU A 5 -10.01 -4.58 -10.66
N ARG A 6 -8.74 -4.32 -10.31
CA ARG A 6 -7.89 -5.29 -9.61
C ARG A 6 -8.23 -5.39 -8.12
N ASN A 7 -8.96 -4.41 -7.58
CA ASN A 7 -9.37 -4.32 -6.18
C ASN A 7 -8.20 -4.55 -5.20
N ILE A 8 -7.00 -4.07 -5.53
CA ILE A 8 -5.77 -4.43 -4.81
C ILE A 8 -5.83 -3.98 -3.35
N PHE A 9 -6.48 -2.83 -3.11
CA PHE A 9 -6.53 -2.22 -1.79
C PHE A 9 -7.24 -3.09 -0.74
N ILE A 10 -8.15 -3.98 -1.13
CA ILE A 10 -8.87 -4.86 -0.21
C ILE A 10 -8.30 -6.28 -0.14
N ARG A 11 -7.17 -6.54 -0.81
CA ARG A 11 -6.56 -7.87 -0.98
C ARG A 11 -5.32 -8.10 -0.10
N SER A 12 -5.11 -7.25 0.91
CA SER A 12 -4.01 -7.38 1.87
C SER A 12 -4.49 -7.06 3.29
N ASP A 13 -3.63 -7.30 4.28
CA ASP A 13 -3.99 -7.41 5.70
C ASP A 13 -4.54 -6.14 6.32
N GLN A 14 -4.15 -4.96 5.83
CA GLN A 14 -4.71 -3.68 6.29
C GLN A 14 -6.23 -3.68 6.24
N TYR A 15 -6.84 -4.36 5.26
CA TYR A 15 -8.28 -4.37 5.11
C TYR A 15 -8.99 -5.04 6.29
N ASN A 16 -8.35 -5.98 6.98
CA ASN A 16 -8.91 -6.60 8.18
C ASN A 16 -9.05 -5.60 9.34
N PHE A 17 -8.09 -4.69 9.49
CA PHE A 17 -8.17 -3.59 10.47
C PHE A 17 -9.28 -2.61 10.09
N ILE A 18 -9.37 -2.27 8.79
CA ILE A 18 -10.41 -1.39 8.27
C ILE A 18 -11.80 -1.94 8.57
N ARG A 19 -12.03 -3.25 8.39
CA ARG A 19 -13.32 -3.89 8.71
C ARG A 19 -13.75 -3.76 10.18
N HIS A 20 -12.80 -3.48 11.09
CA HIS A 20 -13.04 -3.24 12.51
C HIS A 20 -12.92 -1.75 12.88
N GLY A 21 -13.09 -0.85 11.91
CA GLY A 21 -13.13 0.59 12.14
C GLY A 21 -11.77 1.25 12.38
N ILE A 22 -10.67 0.50 12.31
CA ILE A 22 -9.31 1.03 12.52
C ILE A 22 -8.80 1.65 11.21
N PRO A 23 -8.44 2.94 11.18
CA PRO A 23 -7.78 3.54 10.02
C PRO A 23 -6.46 2.83 9.71
N ALA A 24 -6.32 2.37 8.47
CA ALA A 24 -5.12 1.66 8.02
C ALA A 24 -4.75 2.06 6.59
N LEU A 25 -3.48 1.86 6.24
CA LEU A 25 -2.92 2.18 4.93
C LEU A 25 -2.36 0.91 4.27
N ALA A 26 -2.47 0.84 2.95
CA ALA A 26 -1.68 -0.05 2.12
C ALA A 26 -0.66 0.80 1.38
N MET A 27 0.62 0.60 1.66
CA MET A 27 1.71 1.31 0.98
C MET A 27 2.42 0.37 0.03
N GLY A 28 2.92 0.92 -1.08
CA GLY A 28 3.65 0.18 -2.08
C GLY A 28 4.25 1.12 -3.12
N VAL A 29 5.07 0.56 -4.00
CA VAL A 29 5.68 1.27 -5.12
C VAL A 29 4.85 1.07 -6.39
N ALA A 30 4.77 2.10 -7.22
CA ALA A 30 4.06 2.07 -8.50
C ALA A 30 4.90 2.78 -9.57
N PRO A 31 4.75 2.40 -10.85
CA PRO A 31 5.42 3.11 -11.94
C PRO A 31 4.91 4.55 -12.05
N ASP A 32 5.76 5.47 -12.51
CA ASP A 32 5.33 6.80 -12.91
C ASP A 32 4.22 6.67 -13.97
N PRO A 33 3.02 7.25 -13.74
CA PRO A 33 1.91 7.17 -14.69
C PRO A 33 2.22 7.82 -16.04
N ASN A 34 3.29 8.60 -16.19
CA ASN A 34 3.73 9.18 -17.46
C ASN A 34 4.87 8.40 -18.13
N SER A 35 5.46 7.41 -17.46
CA SER A 35 6.57 6.60 -18.00
C SER A 35 6.08 5.28 -18.59
N LEU A 36 6.09 5.16 -19.92
CA LEU A 36 5.74 3.91 -20.62
C LEU A 36 6.71 2.77 -20.27
N GLU A 37 8.00 3.08 -20.13
CA GLU A 37 9.03 2.10 -19.77
C GLU A 37 8.80 1.52 -18.38
N GLN A 38 8.55 2.35 -17.36
CA GLN A 38 8.29 1.85 -16.01
C GLN A 38 6.99 1.03 -15.93
N LYS A 39 5.94 1.44 -16.66
CA LYS A 39 4.70 0.64 -16.76
C LYS A 39 4.97 -0.73 -17.37
N LYS A 40 5.81 -0.79 -18.42
CA LYS A 40 6.20 -2.06 -19.05
C LYS A 40 6.97 -2.93 -18.07
N ILE A 41 7.98 -2.40 -17.39
CA ILE A 41 8.75 -3.12 -16.35
C ILE A 41 7.82 -3.69 -15.28
N PHE A 42 6.90 -2.88 -14.75
CA PHE A 42 5.96 -3.31 -13.73
C PHE A 42 5.02 -4.41 -14.22
N LYS A 43 4.50 -4.30 -15.45
CA LYS A 43 3.65 -5.32 -16.07
C LYS A 43 4.41 -6.62 -16.31
N ASP A 44 5.63 -6.53 -16.81
CA ASP A 44 6.49 -7.69 -17.08
C ASP A 44 6.82 -8.43 -15.78
N TRP A 45 7.15 -7.70 -14.70
CA TRP A 45 7.36 -8.27 -13.37
C TRP A 45 6.10 -8.97 -12.84
N LEU A 46 4.92 -8.33 -12.93
CA LEU A 46 3.65 -8.93 -12.52
C LEU A 46 3.27 -10.20 -13.31
N THR A 47 3.70 -10.28 -14.57
CA THR A 47 3.35 -11.40 -15.46
C THR A 47 4.33 -12.56 -15.32
N GLN A 48 5.62 -12.27 -15.16
CA GLN A 48 6.68 -13.28 -15.27
C GLN A 48 7.29 -13.66 -13.91
N ARG A 49 7.27 -12.77 -12.92
CA ARG A 49 7.99 -12.97 -11.65
C ARG A 49 7.07 -13.09 -10.44
N TYR A 50 6.08 -12.20 -10.30
CA TYR A 50 5.18 -12.22 -9.14
C TYR A 50 4.52 -13.60 -8.94
N HIS A 51 4.64 -14.16 -7.73
CA HIS A 51 4.14 -15.51 -7.39
C HIS A 51 4.71 -16.65 -8.27
N ALA A 52 5.92 -16.50 -8.80
CA ALA A 52 6.63 -17.53 -9.56
C ALA A 52 7.97 -17.89 -8.89
N PRO A 53 8.60 -19.04 -9.21
CA PRO A 53 9.91 -19.41 -8.67
C PRO A 53 11.01 -18.38 -8.91
N SER A 54 10.87 -17.53 -9.94
CA SER A 54 11.77 -16.43 -10.25
C SER A 54 11.57 -15.17 -9.39
N ASP A 55 10.65 -15.20 -8.43
CA ASP A 55 10.56 -14.23 -7.33
C ASP A 55 11.55 -14.62 -6.23
N ASP A 56 12.83 -14.69 -6.60
CA ASP A 56 13.94 -15.12 -5.75
C ASP A 56 14.85 -13.93 -5.39
N LEU A 57 15.99 -14.23 -4.76
CA LEU A 57 16.97 -13.22 -4.35
C LEU A 57 17.78 -12.64 -5.51
N ASP A 58 17.73 -13.26 -6.69
CA ASP A 58 18.47 -12.82 -7.87
C ASP A 58 17.67 -11.79 -8.69
N GLN A 59 16.46 -11.41 -8.24
CA GLN A 59 15.66 -10.41 -8.92
C GLN A 59 16.31 -9.00 -8.84
N PRO A 60 16.17 -8.18 -9.89
CA PRO A 60 16.70 -6.83 -9.88
C PRO A 60 15.88 -5.95 -8.92
N VAL A 61 16.50 -5.55 -7.81
CA VAL A 61 15.94 -4.60 -6.83
C VAL A 61 16.73 -3.30 -6.86
N ASP A 62 16.04 -2.18 -6.99
CA ASP A 62 16.63 -0.87 -6.75
C ASP A 62 16.71 -0.63 -5.23
N LEU A 63 17.89 -0.91 -4.66
CA LEU A 63 18.13 -0.78 -3.22
C LEU A 63 18.04 0.68 -2.74
N ALA A 64 18.33 1.65 -3.60
CA ALA A 64 18.21 3.06 -3.22
C ALA A 64 16.74 3.46 -3.09
N ALA A 65 15.90 3.03 -4.04
CA ALA A 65 14.46 3.21 -3.95
C ALA A 65 13.85 2.47 -2.75
N ALA A 66 14.31 1.24 -2.47
CA ALA A 66 13.87 0.48 -1.30
C ALA A 66 14.24 1.20 0.01
N ALA A 67 15.46 1.70 0.14
CA ALA A 67 15.88 2.46 1.31
C ALA A 67 15.06 3.75 1.49
N GLN A 68 14.73 4.44 0.41
CA GLN A 68 13.87 5.62 0.46
C GLN A 68 12.44 5.27 0.89
N TYR A 69 11.89 4.16 0.39
CA TYR A 69 10.59 3.66 0.81
C TYR A 69 10.55 3.37 2.32
N GLU A 70 11.57 2.68 2.83
CA GLU A 70 11.70 2.39 4.27
C GLU A 70 11.78 3.67 5.10
N GLU A 71 12.50 4.69 4.65
CA GLU A 71 12.59 5.97 5.35
C GLU A 71 11.22 6.68 5.45
N ILE A 72 10.41 6.60 4.39
CA ILE A 72 9.05 7.15 4.39
C ILE A 72 8.16 6.39 5.38
N VAL A 73 8.20 5.05 5.37
CA VAL A 73 7.41 4.21 6.28
C VAL A 73 7.83 4.47 7.73
N ARG A 74 9.14 4.55 8.00
CA ARG A 74 9.70 4.87 9.32
C ARG A 74 9.23 6.24 9.82
N GLY A 75 9.35 7.27 8.98
CA GLY A 75 8.90 8.63 9.32
C GLY A 75 7.41 8.69 9.62
N LEU A 76 6.58 8.01 8.82
CA LEU A 76 5.15 7.89 9.06
C LEU A 76 4.85 7.18 10.39
N ALA A 77 5.50 6.05 10.66
CA ALA A 77 5.27 5.28 11.89
C ALA A 77 5.59 6.11 13.14
N ILE A 78 6.74 6.80 13.15
CA ILE A 78 7.13 7.71 14.25
C ILE A 78 6.11 8.84 14.39
N SER A 79 5.75 9.51 13.27
CA SER A 79 4.80 10.62 13.31
C SER A 79 3.42 10.21 13.83
N VAL A 80 2.96 8.99 13.53
CA VAL A 80 1.69 8.48 14.04
C VAL A 80 1.80 8.11 15.52
N ALA A 81 2.91 7.51 15.95
CA ALA A 81 3.14 7.13 17.33
C ALA A 81 3.23 8.35 18.26
N ASP A 82 3.87 9.44 17.81
CA ASP A 82 4.08 10.66 18.58
C ASP A 82 2.89 11.65 18.50
N ALA A 83 1.88 11.37 17.68
CA ALA A 83 0.73 12.25 17.51
C ALA A 83 -0.13 12.32 18.79
N ALA A 84 -0.55 13.53 19.17
CA ALA A 84 -1.40 13.76 20.34
C ALA A 84 -2.80 13.09 20.24
N HIS A 85 -3.24 12.78 19.02
CA HIS A 85 -4.52 12.14 18.75
C HIS A 85 -4.31 10.94 17.83
N ARG A 86 -5.12 9.89 18.04
CA ARG A 86 -5.12 8.71 17.15
C ARG A 86 -5.50 9.11 15.72
N PRO A 87 -4.98 8.42 14.70
CA PRO A 87 -5.42 8.59 13.31
C PRO A 87 -6.94 8.54 13.19
N GLN A 88 -7.50 9.42 12.35
CA GLN A 88 -8.92 9.49 12.08
C GLN A 88 -9.19 9.21 10.60
N TRP A 89 -10.38 8.68 10.33
CA TRP A 89 -10.87 8.58 8.96
C TRP A 89 -11.05 9.97 8.34
N LYS A 90 -10.69 10.11 7.06
CA LYS A 90 -11.15 11.27 6.28
C LYS A 90 -12.68 11.22 6.15
N ALA A 91 -13.32 12.39 6.22
CA ALA A 91 -14.78 12.48 6.22
C ALA A 91 -15.42 11.87 4.96
N ASP A 92 -14.73 11.97 3.82
CA ASP A 92 -15.14 11.47 2.50
C ASP A 92 -14.62 10.05 2.20
N SER A 93 -13.95 9.39 3.15
CA SER A 93 -13.47 8.03 2.96
C SER A 93 -14.63 7.04 2.90
N PHE A 94 -14.73 6.27 1.81
CA PHE A 94 -15.67 5.15 1.70
C PHE A 94 -15.55 4.17 2.89
N PHE A 95 -14.32 3.97 3.40
CA PHE A 95 -14.05 3.02 4.48
C PHE A 95 -14.44 3.55 5.87
N ARG A 96 -14.77 4.85 6.01
CA ARG A 96 -15.28 5.43 7.27
C ARG A 96 -16.53 4.71 7.78
N ARG A 97 -17.33 4.12 6.89
CA ARG A 97 -18.53 3.34 7.24
C ARG A 97 -18.29 2.20 8.24
N TYR A 98 -17.06 1.67 8.31
CA TYR A 98 -16.71 0.60 9.26
C TYR A 98 -16.42 1.12 10.68
N ALA A 99 -16.19 2.42 10.85
CA ALA A 99 -16.02 3.03 12.17
C ALA A 99 -17.34 3.15 12.93
N GLU A 100 -18.46 3.28 12.22
CA GLU A 100 -19.79 3.44 12.79
C GLU A 100 -20.34 2.10 13.32
N THR A 101 -19.94 0.97 12.73
CA THR A 101 -20.38 -0.37 13.14
C THR A 101 -19.55 -1.00 14.26
N ALA A 102 -18.39 -0.46 14.59
CA ALA A 102 -17.51 -1.01 15.65
C ALA A 102 -17.92 -0.57 17.07
N GLY A 103 -18.92 0.31 17.20
CA GLY A 103 -19.43 0.84 18.47
C GLY A 103 -20.69 0.15 19.00
N GLU A 104 -21.20 -0.87 18.30
CA GLU A 104 -22.25 -1.80 18.78
C GLU A 104 -21.62 -3.11 19.24
#